data_AF-A0A820NFC6-F1
#
_entry.id   AF-A0A820NFC6-F1
#
_cell.length_a   1.000
_cell.length_b   1.000
_cell.length_c   1.000
_cell.angle_alpha   90.00
_cell.angle_beta   90.00
_cell.angle_gamma   90.00
#
_symmetry.space_group_name_H-M   'P 1'
#
loop_
_entity.id
_entity.type
_entity.pdbx_description
1 polymer ?
#
loop_
_entity_poly.entity_id
_entity_poly.type
_entity_poly.pdbx_seq_one_letter_code
_entity_poly.pdbx_strand_id
1 'polypeptide(L)'
;MAHLSLILNILIICLTSYSYCQQCEQSSDVARFDCYPESGSTQDKCLARNCCWRTPIKRTNSTTKNPSYFNDVNIPYCYYPKDFPTYSVQTIQQTDFGQRIRINKSETTYMPHDIIDLTVDLIYETEQRFHIRIYDSMYKRYEVPIQVPVVQKKVNMTDYDVKVNQQPFSILITRKSTGVT
;
A
#
# COMPACT_ATOMS: atom_id res chain seq x y z
N MET A 1 -26.24 37.80 1.89
CA MET A 1 -25.97 36.47 2.51
C MET A 1 -25.90 35.34 1.47
N ALA A 2 -26.83 35.23 0.51
CA ALA A 2 -26.79 34.19 -0.54
C ALA A 2 -25.55 34.23 -1.47
N HIS A 3 -25.07 35.42 -1.86
CA HIS A 3 -23.89 35.57 -2.71
C HIS A 3 -22.59 35.08 -2.06
N LEU A 4 -22.43 35.30 -0.75
CA LEU A 4 -21.27 34.86 0.02
C LEU A 4 -21.25 33.33 0.17
N SER A 5 -22.44 32.73 0.36
CA SER A 5 -22.61 31.27 0.42
C SER A 5 -22.34 30.60 -0.94
N LEU A 6 -22.77 31.21 -2.05
CA LEU A 6 -22.50 30.67 -3.39
C LEU A 6 -21.00 30.71 -3.73
N ILE A 7 -20.31 31.82 -3.43
CA ILE A 7 -18.86 31.95 -3.65
C ILE A 7 -18.10 30.92 -2.80
N LEU A 8 -18.50 30.72 -1.55
CA LEU A 8 -17.89 29.71 -0.67
C LEU A 8 -18.06 28.29 -1.23
N ASN A 9 -19.25 27.94 -1.71
CA ASN A 9 -19.51 26.62 -2.33
C ASN A 9 -18.69 26.41 -3.61
N ILE A 10 -18.59 27.41 -4.48
CA ILE A 10 -17.77 27.34 -5.70
C ILE A 10 -16.29 27.16 -5.35
N LEU A 11 -15.80 27.88 -4.34
CA LEU A 11 -14.42 27.76 -3.87
C LEU A 11 -14.13 26.35 -3.33
N ILE A 12 -15.06 25.78 -2.54
CA ILE A 12 -14.95 24.41 -2.01
C ILE A 12 -14.95 23.38 -3.14
N ILE A 13 -15.83 23.52 -4.14
CA ILE A 13 -15.88 22.62 -5.31
C ILE A 13 -14.56 22.70 -6.10
N CYS A 14 -14.05 23.91 -6.31
CA CYS A 14 -12.78 24.11 -7.01
C CYS A 14 -11.62 23.46 -6.25
N LEU A 15 -11.50 23.70 -4.94
CA LEU A 15 -10.46 23.12 -4.09
C LEU A 15 -10.52 21.59 -4.06
N THR A 16 -11.70 21.01 -3.85
CA THR A 16 -11.89 19.55 -3.82
C THR A 16 -11.56 18.90 -5.16
N SER A 17 -11.96 19.52 -6.28
CA SER A 17 -11.61 19.04 -7.62
C SER A 17 -10.10 19.10 -7.91
N TYR A 18 -9.42 20.16 -7.44
CA TYR A 18 -7.98 20.33 -7.59
C TYR A 18 -7.21 19.28 -6.79
N SER A 19 -7.58 19.07 -5.52
CA SER A 19 -6.99 18.03 -4.66
C SER A 19 -7.14 16.63 -5.27
N TYR A 20 -8.34 16.29 -5.78
CA TYR A 20 -8.58 15.00 -6.45
C TYR A 20 -7.69 14.81 -7.69
N CYS A 21 -7.50 15.86 -8.50
CA CYS A 21 -6.62 15.77 -9.68
C CYS A 21 -5.17 15.47 -9.31
N GLN A 22 -4.65 16.11 -8.24
CA GLN A 22 -3.29 15.87 -7.77
C GLN A 22 -3.09 14.46 -7.20
N GLN A 23 -4.05 13.95 -6.44
CA GLN A 23 -3.98 12.62 -5.83
C GLN A 23 -4.04 11.49 -6.87
N CYS A 24 -4.80 11.71 -7.96
CA CYS A 24 -4.98 10.75 -9.04
C CYS A 24 -3.93 10.87 -10.16
N GLU A 25 -3.02 11.83 -10.09
CA GLU A 25 -1.88 11.90 -11.00
C GLU A 25 -0.80 10.91 -10.59
N GLN A 26 -0.72 9.78 -11.30
CA GLN A 26 0.38 8.82 -11.19
C GLN A 26 1.45 9.08 -12.25
N SER A 27 2.70 8.78 -11.92
CA SER A 27 3.85 9.00 -12.82
C SER A 27 3.83 8.08 -14.05
N SER A 28 3.14 6.94 -13.96
CA SER A 28 2.88 6.05 -15.09
C SER A 28 1.67 5.15 -14.82
N ASP A 29 1.08 4.63 -15.89
CA ASP A 29 0.01 3.64 -15.78
C ASP A 29 0.45 2.32 -15.15
N VAL A 30 1.73 1.96 -15.31
CA VAL A 30 2.29 0.71 -14.75
C VAL A 30 2.43 0.79 -13.23
N ALA A 31 2.48 1.99 -12.66
CA ALA A 31 2.53 2.20 -11.21
C ALA A 31 1.15 2.13 -10.53
N ARG A 32 0.06 1.93 -11.29
CA ARG A 32 -1.29 1.86 -10.75
C ARG A 32 -1.53 0.52 -10.05
N PHE A 33 -1.98 0.57 -8.81
CA PHE A 33 -2.47 -0.59 -8.06
C PHE A 33 -4.00 -0.62 -8.10
N ASP A 34 -4.57 -1.77 -8.41
CA ASP A 34 -6.01 -1.95 -8.59
C ASP A 34 -6.79 -1.76 -7.28
N CYS A 35 -7.76 -0.83 -7.28
CA CYS A 35 -8.65 -0.54 -6.16
C CYS A 35 -10.04 -1.20 -6.31
N TYR A 36 -10.28 -1.88 -7.43
CA TYR A 36 -11.50 -2.64 -7.66
C TYR A 36 -11.15 -4.01 -8.26
N PRO A 37 -10.49 -4.90 -7.47
CA PRO A 37 -10.00 -6.18 -7.96
C PRO A 37 -11.12 -7.21 -8.21
N GLU A 38 -12.33 -6.96 -7.72
CA GLU A 38 -13.48 -7.81 -8.02
C GLU A 38 -14.14 -7.44 -9.36
N SER A 39 -15.07 -8.27 -9.82
CA SER A 39 -15.76 -8.02 -11.08
C SER A 39 -16.75 -6.87 -11.01
N GLY A 40 -16.97 -6.20 -12.15
CA GLY A 40 -18.00 -5.17 -12.29
C GLY A 40 -17.58 -3.77 -11.83
N SER A 41 -16.30 -3.44 -12.01
CA SER A 41 -15.76 -2.09 -11.81
C SER A 41 -16.45 -1.08 -12.73
N THR A 42 -16.94 0.01 -12.16
CA THR A 42 -17.47 1.17 -12.89
C THR A 42 -16.92 2.44 -12.26
N GLN A 43 -16.97 3.57 -13.00
CA GLN A 43 -16.52 4.86 -12.48
C GLN A 43 -17.17 5.19 -11.14
N ASP A 44 -18.50 5.13 -11.05
CA ASP A 44 -19.22 5.48 -9.83
C ASP A 44 -18.84 4.60 -8.64
N LYS A 45 -18.70 3.29 -8.86
CA LYS A 45 -18.28 2.36 -7.80
C LYS A 45 -16.83 2.60 -7.37
N CYS A 46 -15.96 2.97 -8.29
CA CYS A 46 -14.57 3.32 -7.99
C CYS A 46 -14.49 4.59 -7.12
N LEU A 47 -15.21 5.64 -7.54
CA LEU A 47 -15.25 6.90 -6.81
C LEU A 47 -15.90 6.73 -5.42
N ALA A 48 -16.90 5.86 -5.30
CA ALA A 48 -17.51 5.51 -4.01
C ALA A 48 -16.54 4.81 -3.04
N ARG A 49 -15.42 4.26 -3.54
CA ARG A 49 -14.32 3.72 -2.73
C ARG A 49 -13.24 4.75 -2.41
N ASN A 50 -13.46 6.03 -2.74
CA ASN A 50 -12.47 7.09 -2.70
C ASN A 50 -11.22 6.77 -3.53
N CYS A 51 -11.41 6.09 -4.66
CA CYS A 51 -10.34 5.74 -5.58
C CYS A 51 -10.37 6.57 -6.86
N CYS A 52 -9.30 6.46 -7.64
CA CYS A 52 -9.13 7.19 -8.88
C CYS A 52 -9.66 6.40 -10.07
N TRP A 53 -10.44 7.05 -10.93
CA TRP A 53 -10.90 6.48 -12.18
C TRP A 53 -10.29 7.19 -13.39
N ARG A 54 -9.43 6.50 -14.17
CA ARG A 54 -8.92 7.00 -15.45
C ARG A 54 -8.66 5.86 -16.44
N THR A 55 -8.98 6.09 -17.72
CA THR A 55 -8.59 5.15 -18.77
C THR A 55 -7.07 5.03 -18.86
N PRO A 56 -6.52 3.83 -19.13
CA PRO A 56 -5.11 3.69 -19.47
C PRO A 56 -4.77 4.53 -20.71
N ILE A 57 -3.57 5.11 -20.72
CA ILE A 57 -3.00 5.80 -21.87
C ILE A 57 -2.80 4.74 -22.97
N LYS A 58 -3.59 4.84 -24.04
CA LYS A 58 -3.39 4.00 -25.22
C LYS A 58 -2.01 4.31 -25.80
N ARG A 59 -1.10 3.33 -25.82
CA ARG A 59 0.16 3.47 -26.56
C ARG A 59 -0.13 3.41 -28.06
N THR A 60 -0.44 4.55 -28.68
CA THR A 60 -0.85 4.62 -30.09
C THR A 60 0.29 4.45 -31.10
N ASN A 61 1.54 4.23 -30.67
CA ASN A 61 2.71 4.17 -31.56
C ASN A 61 3.48 2.84 -31.46
N SER A 62 2.78 1.70 -31.49
CA SER A 62 3.44 0.42 -31.79
C SER A 62 3.40 0.17 -33.29
N THR A 63 4.32 0.78 -34.04
CA THR A 63 4.57 0.48 -35.47
C THR A 63 5.30 -0.84 -35.69
N THR A 64 5.59 -1.59 -34.64
CA THR A 64 6.14 -2.95 -34.74
C THR A 64 5.00 -3.95 -34.95
N LYS A 65 4.99 -4.57 -36.14
CA LYS A 65 4.16 -5.75 -36.48
C LYS A 65 4.65 -7.01 -35.73
N ASN A 66 4.80 -6.91 -34.41
CA ASN A 66 5.03 -8.05 -33.53
C ASN A 66 4.06 -7.92 -32.36
N PRO A 67 2.88 -8.57 -32.42
CA PRO A 67 1.83 -8.44 -31.40
C PRO A 67 2.12 -9.30 -30.16
N SER A 68 3.38 -9.44 -29.77
CA SER A 68 3.80 -10.29 -28.65
C SER A 68 4.19 -9.46 -27.43
N TYR A 69 3.42 -9.67 -26.35
CA TYR A 69 3.75 -9.52 -24.93
C TYR A 69 3.42 -8.23 -24.13
N PHE A 70 3.10 -7.09 -24.73
CA PHE A 70 2.88 -5.85 -23.94
C PHE A 70 1.49 -5.18 -24.08
N ASN A 71 0.59 -5.74 -24.88
CA ASN A 71 -0.77 -5.18 -25.05
C ASN A 71 -1.78 -5.66 -23.99
N ASP A 72 -1.41 -6.61 -23.13
CA ASP A 72 -2.28 -7.27 -22.14
C ASP A 72 -1.87 -6.99 -20.68
N VAL A 73 -1.21 -5.86 -20.39
CA VAL A 73 -1.13 -5.45 -18.99
C VAL A 73 -2.53 -4.98 -18.60
N ASN A 74 -3.19 -5.73 -17.72
CA ASN A 74 -4.50 -5.39 -17.14
C ASN A 74 -4.36 -4.14 -16.26
N ILE A 75 -4.13 -2.98 -16.90
CA ILE A 75 -3.95 -1.69 -16.23
C ILE A 75 -5.32 -1.29 -15.68
N PRO A 76 -5.46 -1.12 -14.36
CA PRO A 76 -6.75 -0.86 -13.76
C PRO A 76 -7.24 0.55 -14.12
N TYR A 77 -8.52 0.61 -14.49
CA TYR A 77 -9.23 1.88 -14.65
C TYR A 77 -9.47 2.52 -13.29
N CYS A 78 -9.76 1.68 -12.28
CA CYS A 78 -9.92 2.07 -10.88
C CYS A 78 -8.66 1.75 -10.06
N TYR A 79 -7.97 2.75 -9.56
CA TYR A 79 -6.70 2.56 -8.84
C TYR A 79 -6.61 3.40 -7.57
N TYR A 80 -5.75 2.98 -6.65
CA TYR A 80 -5.54 3.71 -5.40
C TYR A 80 -4.90 5.09 -5.66
N PRO A 81 -5.43 6.18 -5.06
CA PRO A 81 -4.75 7.47 -5.02
C PRO A 81 -3.45 7.38 -4.20
N LYS A 82 -2.57 8.36 -4.39
CA LYS A 82 -1.28 8.42 -3.67
C LYS A 82 -1.41 8.47 -2.14
N ASP A 83 -2.48 9.07 -1.66
CA ASP A 83 -2.79 9.30 -0.25
C ASP A 83 -3.92 8.41 0.27
N PHE A 84 -4.21 7.30 -0.42
CA PHE A 84 -5.19 6.35 0.06
C PHE A 84 -4.87 5.89 1.50
N PRO A 85 -5.87 5.82 2.40
CA PRO A 85 -5.63 5.48 3.79
C PRO A 85 -4.86 4.18 3.98
N THR A 86 -3.73 4.27 4.68
CA THR A 86 -2.83 3.15 4.93
C THR A 86 -2.29 3.22 6.36
N TYR A 87 -1.52 2.22 6.76
CA TYR A 87 -0.95 2.17 8.09
C TYR A 87 0.23 3.14 8.23
N SER A 88 0.40 3.66 9.43
CA SER A 88 1.57 4.42 9.86
C SER A 88 2.16 3.79 11.11
N VAL A 89 3.46 3.95 11.31
CA VAL A 89 4.16 3.48 12.51
C VAL A 89 3.78 4.34 13.70
N GLN A 90 3.33 3.69 14.77
CA GLN A 90 3.07 4.31 16.06
C GLN A 90 4.28 4.18 16.98
N THR A 91 4.80 2.97 17.13
CA THR A 91 5.95 2.70 17.99
C THR A 91 6.84 1.62 17.40
N ILE A 92 8.15 1.75 17.56
CA ILE A 92 9.13 0.71 17.26
C ILE A 92 9.83 0.31 18.56
N GLN A 93 9.71 -0.96 18.93
CA GLN A 93 10.40 -1.55 20.07
C GLN A 93 11.48 -2.51 19.58
N GLN A 94 12.69 -2.38 20.11
CA GLN A 94 13.75 -3.37 19.89
C GLN A 94 13.51 -4.59 20.77
N THR A 95 13.74 -5.78 20.22
CA THR A 95 13.54 -7.07 20.88
C THR A 95 14.75 -7.96 20.62
N ASP A 96 14.88 -9.04 21.39
CA ASP A 96 16.00 -9.97 21.20
C ASP A 96 15.99 -10.63 19.82
N PHE A 97 14.81 -10.88 19.24
CA PHE A 97 14.64 -11.47 17.91
C PHE A 97 14.70 -10.46 16.76
N GLY A 98 14.69 -9.15 17.05
CA GLY A 98 14.62 -8.09 16.03
C GLY A 98 13.83 -6.88 16.50
N GLN A 99 12.68 -6.62 15.87
CA GLN A 99 11.85 -5.47 16.19
C GLN A 99 10.38 -5.86 16.30
N ARG A 100 9.67 -5.17 17.20
CA ARG A 100 8.21 -5.19 17.30
C ARG A 100 7.68 -3.80 17.03
N ILE A 101 6.79 -3.67 16.06
CA ILE A 101 6.28 -2.40 15.57
C ILE A 101 4.77 -2.38 15.76
N ARG A 102 4.25 -1.33 16.39
CA ARG A 102 2.80 -1.06 16.35
C ARG A 102 2.53 -0.15 15.18
N ILE A 103 1.58 -0.53 14.35
CA ILE A 103 1.11 0.26 13.22
C ILE A 103 -0.39 0.53 13.37
N ASN A 104 -0.82 1.70 12.92
CA ASN A 104 -2.21 2.16 13.01
C ASN A 104 -2.68 2.72 11.67
N LYS A 105 -3.91 2.42 11.29
CA LYS A 105 -4.58 3.04 10.15
C LYS A 105 -5.45 4.20 10.64
N SER A 106 -5.31 5.38 10.04
CA SER A 106 -6.02 6.60 10.48
C SER A 106 -7.55 6.53 10.34
N GLU A 107 -8.04 5.75 9.37
CA GLU A 107 -9.46 5.63 9.05
C GLU A 107 -9.77 4.28 8.41
N THR A 108 -11.03 3.86 8.48
CA THR A 108 -11.52 2.68 7.77
C THR A 108 -11.69 2.97 6.28
N THR A 109 -11.44 1.97 5.45
CA THR A 109 -11.60 2.03 4.01
C THR A 109 -12.90 1.34 3.57
N TYR A 110 -13.07 1.11 2.27
CA TYR A 110 -14.17 0.30 1.76
C TYR A 110 -14.06 -1.20 2.13
N MET A 111 -12.91 -1.63 2.66
CA MET A 111 -12.68 -3.01 3.05
C MET A 111 -13.50 -3.37 4.31
N PRO A 112 -14.26 -4.47 4.28
CA PRO A 112 -15.08 -4.86 5.42
C PRO A 112 -14.18 -5.30 6.59
N HIS A 113 -14.50 -4.83 7.79
CA HIS A 113 -13.80 -5.19 9.03
C HIS A 113 -12.31 -4.83 9.04
N ASP A 114 -11.98 -3.62 8.59
CA ASP A 114 -10.63 -3.05 8.75
C ASP A 114 -10.16 -3.16 10.21
N ILE A 115 -8.96 -3.71 10.41
CA ILE A 115 -8.33 -3.80 11.73
C ILE A 115 -7.42 -2.58 11.90
N ILE A 116 -7.85 -1.63 12.72
CA ILE A 116 -7.18 -0.33 12.83
C ILE A 116 -5.78 -0.43 13.44
N ASP A 117 -5.60 -1.28 14.45
CA ASP A 117 -4.32 -1.47 15.13
C ASP A 117 -3.75 -2.86 14.84
N LEU A 118 -2.52 -2.90 14.32
CA LEU A 118 -1.79 -4.13 14.06
C LEU A 118 -0.42 -4.09 14.73
N THR A 119 0.09 -5.28 15.00
CA THR A 119 1.47 -5.49 15.44
C THR A 119 2.25 -6.17 14.33
N VAL A 120 3.46 -5.68 14.08
CA VAL A 120 4.41 -6.25 13.14
C VAL A 120 5.66 -6.72 13.89
N ASP A 121 5.96 -8.01 13.83
CA ASP A 121 7.22 -8.54 14.31
C ASP A 121 8.16 -8.76 13.13
N LEU A 122 9.34 -8.15 13.20
CA LEU A 122 10.46 -8.32 12.28
C LEU A 122 11.49 -9.24 12.93
N ILE A 123 11.63 -10.44 12.40
CA ILE A 123 12.33 -11.55 13.04
C ILE A 123 13.55 -11.94 12.19
N TYR A 124 14.73 -11.80 12.76
CA TYR A 124 16.01 -12.09 12.10
C TYR A 124 16.43 -13.53 12.40
N GLU A 125 15.84 -14.48 11.67
CA GLU A 125 15.98 -15.90 12.00
C GLU A 125 17.36 -16.46 11.68
N THR A 126 17.86 -16.20 10.46
CA THR A 126 19.19 -16.63 10.03
C THR A 126 19.86 -15.53 9.20
N GLU A 127 21.12 -15.75 8.83
CA GLU A 127 21.87 -14.86 7.92
C GLU A 127 21.13 -14.60 6.60
N GLN A 128 20.33 -15.57 6.14
CA GLN A 128 19.63 -15.55 4.84
C GLN A 128 18.11 -15.62 4.95
N ARG A 129 17.56 -15.74 6.17
CA ARG A 129 16.12 -15.87 6.40
C ARG A 129 15.62 -14.78 7.33
N PHE A 130 14.79 -13.93 6.77
CA PHE A 130 14.04 -12.89 7.47
C PHE A 130 12.56 -13.28 7.50
N HIS A 131 11.89 -13.03 8.62
CA HIS A 131 10.48 -13.36 8.79
C HIS A 131 9.72 -12.15 9.30
N ILE A 132 8.63 -11.82 8.61
CA ILE A 132 7.70 -10.74 8.97
C ILE A 132 6.39 -11.38 9.41
N ARG A 133 5.89 -11.00 10.59
CA ARG A 133 4.53 -11.33 11.03
C ARG A 133 3.75 -10.04 11.20
N ILE A 134 2.58 -9.93 10.56
CA ILE A 134 1.62 -8.85 10.77
C ILE A 134 0.37 -9.49 11.37
N TYR A 135 -0.05 -9.06 12.55
CA TYR A 135 -1.13 -9.70 13.28
C TYR A 135 -1.90 -8.72 14.15
N ASP A 136 -3.14 -9.11 14.46
CA ASP A 136 -3.96 -8.48 15.48
C ASP A 136 -3.52 -9.00 16.85
N SER A 137 -3.03 -8.10 17.71
CA SER A 137 -2.56 -8.45 19.06
C SER A 137 -3.68 -8.51 20.10
N MET A 138 -4.87 -8.00 19.78
CA MET A 138 -6.03 -8.00 20.67
C MET A 138 -6.88 -9.26 20.44
N TYR A 139 -7.03 -9.67 19.18
CA TYR A 139 -7.84 -10.84 18.81
C TYR A 139 -7.03 -11.83 17.99
N LYS A 140 -6.82 -13.03 18.56
CA LYS A 140 -6.13 -14.12 17.87
C LYS A 140 -6.89 -14.52 16.60
N ARG A 141 -6.21 -14.44 15.47
CA ARG A 141 -6.72 -14.89 14.17
C ARG A 141 -6.23 -16.32 13.88
N TYR A 142 -6.83 -16.94 12.86
CA TYR A 142 -6.37 -18.23 12.38
C TYR A 142 -4.90 -18.15 11.92
N GLU A 143 -4.09 -19.10 12.39
CA GLU A 143 -2.73 -19.33 11.93
C GLU A 143 -2.65 -20.77 11.39
N VAL A 144 -1.95 -20.95 10.27
CA VAL A 144 -1.76 -22.28 9.69
C VAL A 144 -0.95 -23.13 10.69
N PRO A 145 -1.39 -24.35 11.04
CA PRO A 145 -0.73 -25.18 12.05
C PRO A 145 0.51 -25.88 11.47
N ILE A 146 1.54 -25.11 11.16
CA ILE A 146 2.85 -25.59 10.72
C ILE A 146 3.92 -25.29 11.77
N GLN A 147 4.94 -26.13 11.82
CA GLN A 147 6.11 -25.87 12.65
C GLN A 147 6.91 -24.72 12.05
N VAL A 148 7.13 -23.68 12.84
CA VAL A 148 7.97 -22.53 12.49
C VAL A 148 9.15 -22.42 13.46
N PRO A 149 10.32 -21.94 13.01
CA PRO A 149 11.47 -21.73 13.88
C PRO A 149 11.15 -20.78 15.03
N VAL A 150 11.52 -21.17 16.26
CA VAL A 150 11.41 -20.29 17.42
C VAL A 150 12.71 -19.51 17.58
N VAL A 151 12.66 -18.21 17.32
CA VAL A 151 13.84 -17.32 17.39
C VAL A 151 13.83 -16.57 18.71
N GLN A 152 14.75 -16.91 19.61
CA GLN A 152 14.94 -16.20 20.87
C GLN A 152 15.90 -15.03 20.77
N LYS A 153 16.88 -15.12 19.85
CA LYS A 153 17.90 -14.09 19.64
C LYS A 153 18.19 -13.96 18.16
N LYS A 154 18.29 -12.73 17.67
CA LYS A 154 18.68 -12.42 16.29
C LYS A 154 20.10 -12.86 16.00
N VAL A 155 20.35 -13.19 14.73
CA VAL A 155 21.71 -13.43 14.24
C VAL A 155 22.58 -12.16 14.29
N ASN A 156 23.89 -12.33 14.44
CA ASN A 156 24.85 -11.23 14.49
C ASN A 156 25.09 -10.59 13.11
N MET A 157 24.98 -11.39 12.04
CA MET A 157 25.23 -10.98 10.67
C MET A 157 24.13 -11.51 9.75
N THR A 158 23.85 -10.74 8.70
CA THR A 158 22.82 -11.02 7.69
C THR A 158 23.33 -10.64 6.31
N ASP A 159 22.83 -11.30 5.28
CA ASP A 159 23.03 -10.96 3.87
C ASP A 159 22.09 -9.84 3.37
N TYR A 160 21.22 -9.37 4.26
CA TYR A 160 20.18 -8.37 3.98
C TYR A 160 20.17 -7.25 5.04
N ASP A 161 19.82 -6.05 4.61
CA ASP A 161 19.46 -4.91 5.46
C ASP A 161 17.95 -4.71 5.44
N VAL A 162 17.39 -4.25 6.56
CA VAL A 162 15.95 -3.97 6.68
C VAL A 162 15.77 -2.53 7.12
N LYS A 163 14.97 -1.79 6.36
CA LYS A 163 14.55 -0.42 6.70
C LYS A 163 13.04 -0.35 6.77
N VAL A 164 12.54 0.37 7.77
CA VAL A 164 11.12 0.66 7.93
C VAL A 164 10.89 2.13 7.59
N ASN A 165 10.00 2.38 6.62
CA ASN A 165 9.42 3.70 6.43
C ASN A 165 8.21 3.83 7.36
N GLN A 166 8.06 4.99 7.99
CA GLN A 166 7.06 5.18 9.03
C GLN A 166 5.70 5.64 8.49
N GLN A 167 5.69 6.50 7.48
CA GLN A 167 4.47 7.04 6.90
C GLN A 167 4.65 7.32 5.40
N PRO A 168 3.96 6.60 4.51
CA PRO A 168 3.20 5.37 4.82
C PRO A 168 4.12 4.27 5.37
N PHE A 169 3.57 3.36 6.18
CA PHE A 169 4.32 2.20 6.67
C PHE A 169 4.74 1.32 5.49
N SER A 170 6.05 1.07 5.38
CA SER A 170 6.57 0.05 4.47
C SER A 170 7.85 -0.57 4.99
N ILE A 171 8.13 -1.81 4.56
CA ILE A 171 9.34 -2.55 4.89
C ILE A 171 10.15 -2.67 3.60
N LEU A 172 11.41 -2.23 3.64
CA LEU A 172 12.37 -2.33 2.55
C LEU A 172 13.44 -3.32 2.97
N ILE A 173 13.68 -4.33 2.14
CA ILE A 173 14.68 -5.36 2.38
C ILE A 173 15.71 -5.26 1.27
N THR A 174 16.93 -4.86 1.62
CA THR A 174 18.00 -4.63 0.66
C THR A 174 19.01 -5.75 0.76
N ARG A 175 19.34 -6.40 -0.37
CA ARG A 175 20.45 -7.37 -0.42
C ARG A 175 21.78 -6.64 -0.27
N LYS A 176 22.60 -7.00 0.72
CA LYS A 176 23.87 -6.29 0.99
C LYS A 176 24.88 -6.42 -0.13
N SER A 177 24.98 -7.59 -0.75
CA SER A 177 25.99 -7.85 -1.78
C SER A 177 25.76 -7.06 -3.08
N THR A 178 24.51 -6.71 -3.40
CA THR A 178 24.17 -6.03 -4.67
C THR A 178 23.51 -4.67 -4.49
N GLY A 179 23.04 -4.33 -3.29
CA GLY A 179 22.28 -3.10 -3.02
C GLY A 179 20.86 -3.08 -3.59
N VAL A 180 20.37 -4.20 -4.14
CA VAL A 180 19.01 -4.30 -4.71
C VAL A 180 17.98 -4.37 -3.58
N THR A 181 16.91 -3.58 -3.68
CA THR A 181 15.81 -3.47 -2.71
C THR A 181 14.49 -3.87 -3.35
#